data_AF-A0A200PMN5-F1
#
_entry.id   AF-A0A200PMN5-F1
#
_cell.length_a   1.000
_cell.length_b   1.000
_cell.length_c   1.000
_cell.angle_alpha   90.00
_cell.angle_beta   90.00
_cell.angle_gamma   90.00
#
_symmetry.space_group_name_H-M   'P 1'
#
loop_
_entity.id
_entity.type
_entity.pdbx_description
1 polymer ?
#
loop_
_entity_poly.entity_id
_entity_poly.type
_entity_poly.pdbx_seq_one_letter_code
_entity_poly.pdbx_strand_id
1 'polypeptide(L)'
;MKIILYLTVITLLITTVASDSAAPPYTNHTVGGSAGWFFNTSTNSSSTDYSKWAADQTFNLGDFLIFNTNTNQTVIQTFNETAYQKCDADDTSETDTSVYSGGNEIGKEVTFAVPLTIEGSNYFFSDTDDGVQCAQGMAFKINVKHGRGLPPSLNQPPPPPYVEPPPSNSDQSPPSTATTNQQERFYNGGERSGANMRMWVGVMFLFGLLVV
;
A
#
# COMPACT_ATOMS: atom_id res chain seq x y z
N MET A 1 -39.40 -62.58 5.17
CA MET A 1 -38.01 -62.14 5.46
C MET A 1 -37.37 -61.32 4.35
N LYS A 2 -37.46 -61.70 3.06
CA LYS A 2 -36.85 -60.93 1.94
C LYS A 2 -37.42 -59.51 1.73
N ILE A 3 -38.70 -59.26 2.01
CA ILE A 3 -39.34 -57.93 1.84
C ILE A 3 -38.83 -56.88 2.85
N ILE A 4 -38.46 -57.31 4.05
CA ILE A 4 -37.93 -56.42 5.11
C ILE A 4 -36.50 -55.97 4.78
N LEU A 5 -35.72 -56.82 4.09
CA LEU A 5 -34.38 -56.47 3.61
C LEU A 5 -34.39 -55.38 2.52
N TYR A 6 -35.41 -55.35 1.65
CA TYR A 6 -35.51 -54.29 0.64
C TYR A 6 -35.89 -52.94 1.24
N LEU A 7 -36.74 -52.92 2.27
CA LEU A 7 -37.15 -51.68 2.94
C LEU A 7 -35.99 -51.01 3.69
N THR A 8 -35.04 -51.76 4.23
CA THR A 8 -33.84 -51.21 4.89
C THR A 8 -32.78 -50.72 3.91
N VAL A 9 -32.74 -51.25 2.69
CA VAL A 9 -31.77 -50.84 1.64
C VAL A 9 -32.24 -49.57 0.91
N ILE A 10 -33.54 -49.27 0.91
CA ILE A 10 -34.13 -48.11 0.20
C ILE A 10 -34.00 -46.79 0.99
N THR A 11 -33.74 -46.82 2.30
CA THR A 11 -33.70 -45.61 3.16
C THR A 11 -32.33 -44.93 3.29
N LEU A 12 -31.28 -45.38 2.59
CA LEU A 12 -29.96 -44.74 2.63
C LEU A 12 -29.65 -43.91 1.37
N LEU A 13 -30.64 -43.18 0.87
CA LEU A 13 -30.40 -42.03 -0.01
C LEU A 13 -30.11 -40.82 0.88
N ILE A 14 -28.89 -40.74 1.42
CA ILE A 14 -28.38 -39.52 2.03
C ILE A 14 -28.18 -38.55 0.86
N THR A 15 -29.21 -37.75 0.57
CA THR A 15 -29.08 -36.57 -0.27
C THR A 15 -28.11 -35.63 0.44
N THR A 16 -26.84 -35.67 0.03
CA THR A 16 -25.87 -34.63 0.39
C THR A 16 -26.36 -33.36 -0.24
N VAL A 17 -27.12 -32.56 0.52
CA VAL A 17 -27.35 -31.17 0.16
C VAL A 17 -25.96 -30.53 0.13
N ALA A 18 -25.44 -30.30 -1.07
CA ALA A 18 -24.25 -29.46 -1.24
C ALA A 18 -24.65 -28.11 -0.64
N SER A 19 -24.18 -27.87 0.58
CA SER A 19 -24.37 -26.59 1.22
C SER A 19 -23.55 -25.62 0.41
N ASP A 20 -24.23 -24.81 -0.39
CA ASP A 20 -23.62 -23.72 -1.15
C ASP A 20 -23.16 -22.68 -0.14
N SER A 21 -22.05 -22.98 0.52
CA SER A 21 -21.46 -22.09 1.53
C SER A 21 -20.98 -20.88 0.78
N ALA A 22 -21.71 -19.76 0.91
CA ALA A 22 -21.27 -18.49 0.39
C ALA A 22 -19.81 -18.28 0.80
N ALA A 23 -18.94 -18.04 -0.18
CA ALA A 23 -17.52 -17.87 0.06
C ALA A 23 -17.29 -16.77 1.13
N PRO A 24 -16.17 -16.76 1.88
CA PRO A 24 -15.95 -15.80 2.96
C PRO A 24 -15.85 -14.36 2.44
N PRO A 25 -16.25 -13.32 3.23
CA PRO A 25 -16.04 -11.93 2.85
C PRO A 25 -14.54 -11.57 2.84
N TYR A 26 -14.19 -10.48 2.15
CA TYR A 26 -12.82 -9.97 2.15
C TYR A 26 -12.38 -9.55 3.56
N THR A 27 -11.13 -9.82 3.88
CA THR A 27 -10.55 -9.64 5.20
C THR A 27 -9.32 -8.73 5.15
N ASN A 28 -9.18 -7.91 6.19
CA ASN A 28 -7.98 -7.12 6.44
C ASN A 28 -7.12 -7.85 7.47
N HIS A 29 -5.91 -8.24 7.10
CA HIS A 29 -4.96 -8.92 7.97
C HIS A 29 -3.90 -7.93 8.44
N THR A 30 -3.94 -7.53 9.71
CA THR A 30 -2.89 -6.67 10.28
C THR A 30 -1.63 -7.48 10.51
N VAL A 31 -0.58 -7.17 9.75
CA VAL A 31 0.71 -7.88 9.77
C VAL A 31 1.36 -7.73 11.13
N GLY A 32 1.69 -8.86 11.76
CA GLY A 32 2.27 -8.89 13.11
C GLY A 32 1.31 -8.48 14.24
N GLY A 33 0.03 -8.25 13.94
CA GLY A 33 -0.97 -7.83 14.93
C GLY A 33 -0.61 -6.51 15.60
N SER A 34 -0.63 -6.47 16.93
CA SER A 34 -0.28 -5.26 17.69
C SER A 34 1.21 -4.91 17.65
N ALA A 35 2.09 -5.87 17.28
CA ALA A 35 3.53 -5.62 17.18
C ALA A 35 3.93 -4.87 15.90
N GLY A 36 3.06 -4.87 14.87
CA GLY A 36 3.30 -4.21 13.59
C GLY A 36 4.47 -4.79 12.80
N TRP A 37 4.86 -4.09 11.73
CA TRP A 37 5.98 -4.42 10.85
C TRP A 37 7.21 -3.60 11.23
N PHE A 38 7.99 -4.08 12.19
CA PHE A 38 9.19 -3.39 12.69
C PHE A 38 10.37 -4.34 12.94
N PHE A 39 11.55 -3.73 12.90
CA PHE A 39 12.82 -4.35 13.28
C PHE A 39 13.40 -3.68 14.53
N ASN A 40 13.88 -4.49 15.47
CA ASN A 40 14.61 -4.01 16.64
C ASN A 40 16.12 -4.14 16.38
N THR A 41 16.75 -2.99 16.11
CA THR A 41 18.20 -2.91 15.84
C THR A 41 19.06 -3.23 17.07
N SER A 42 18.53 -3.09 18.29
CA SER A 42 19.28 -3.40 19.52
C SER A 42 19.36 -4.89 19.79
N THR A 43 18.33 -5.65 19.42
CA THR A 43 18.28 -7.11 19.59
C THR A 43 18.55 -7.87 18.29
N ASN A 44 18.70 -7.15 17.16
CA ASN A 44 18.86 -7.68 15.83
C ASN A 44 17.76 -8.68 15.45
N SER A 45 16.51 -8.33 15.72
CA SER A 45 15.36 -9.23 15.55
C SER A 45 14.10 -8.48 15.12
N SER A 46 13.19 -9.17 14.42
CA SER A 46 11.84 -8.66 14.14
C SER A 46 11.05 -8.40 15.43
N SER A 47 10.04 -7.52 15.35
CA SER A 47 9.13 -7.23 16.47
C SER A 47 8.24 -8.42 16.86
N THR A 48 8.04 -9.37 15.94
CA THR A 48 7.29 -10.62 16.15
C THR A 48 7.71 -11.68 15.14
N ASP A 49 7.28 -12.92 15.34
CA ASP A 49 7.45 -14.00 14.37
C ASP A 49 6.36 -13.89 13.29
N TYR A 50 6.72 -13.27 12.16
CA TYR A 50 5.78 -13.07 11.05
C TYR A 50 5.42 -14.38 10.35
N SER A 51 6.28 -15.39 10.37
CA SER A 51 5.98 -16.71 9.80
C SER A 51 4.92 -17.42 10.62
N LYS A 52 5.02 -17.35 11.96
CA LYS A 52 3.98 -17.85 12.87
C LYS A 52 2.68 -17.07 12.70
N TRP A 53 2.75 -15.74 12.67
CA TRP A 53 1.57 -14.90 12.42
C TRP A 53 0.86 -15.30 11.11
N ALA A 54 1.61 -15.49 10.02
CA ALA A 54 1.06 -15.89 8.73
C ALA A 54 0.44 -17.29 8.77
N ALA A 55 1.05 -18.24 9.48
CA ALA A 55 0.55 -19.61 9.60
C ALA A 55 -0.81 -19.70 10.32
N ASP A 56 -1.12 -18.74 11.20
CA ASP A 56 -2.38 -18.68 11.95
C ASP A 56 -3.53 -18.02 11.16
N GLN A 57 -3.32 -17.71 9.87
CA GLN A 57 -4.27 -16.97 9.03
C GLN A 57 -4.70 -17.79 7.80
N THR A 58 -5.78 -17.35 7.15
CA THR A 58 -6.17 -17.82 5.82
C THR A 58 -6.34 -16.61 4.92
N PHE A 59 -5.63 -16.62 3.80
CA PHE A 59 -5.60 -15.51 2.85
C PHE A 59 -6.33 -15.91 1.56
N ASN A 60 -7.13 -15.01 1.02
CA ASN A 60 -7.86 -15.18 -0.23
C ASN A 60 -7.63 -13.99 -1.16
N LEU A 61 -7.90 -14.18 -2.46
CA LEU A 61 -7.94 -13.08 -3.41
C LEU A 61 -8.85 -11.95 -2.92
N GLY A 62 -8.36 -10.72 -3.04
CA GLY A 62 -9.10 -9.52 -2.63
C GLY A 62 -9.00 -9.17 -1.16
N ASP A 63 -8.38 -10.04 -0.33
CA ASP A 63 -7.98 -9.66 1.03
C ASP A 63 -6.86 -8.62 0.99
N PHE A 64 -6.66 -7.92 2.10
CA PHE A 64 -5.62 -6.90 2.24
C PHE A 64 -4.69 -7.24 3.40
N LEU A 65 -3.39 -7.04 3.19
CA LEU A 65 -2.41 -6.98 4.27
C LEU A 65 -2.27 -5.53 4.73
N ILE A 66 -2.48 -5.29 6.02
CA ILE A 66 -2.38 -3.96 6.62
C ILE A 66 -1.05 -3.88 7.36
N PHE A 67 -0.15 -3.03 6.87
CA PHE A 67 1.15 -2.79 7.45
C PHE A 67 1.09 -1.55 8.32
N ASN A 68 1.20 -1.74 9.64
CA ASN A 68 1.48 -0.66 10.58
C ASN A 68 2.99 -0.59 10.78
N THR A 69 3.61 0.48 10.32
CA THR A 69 5.07 0.59 10.25
C THR A 69 5.53 2.05 10.33
N ASN A 70 6.78 2.33 9.97
CA ASN A 70 7.27 3.68 9.75
C ASN A 70 8.00 3.79 8.41
N THR A 71 8.34 5.01 8.01
CA THR A 71 9.02 5.31 6.74
C THR A 71 10.44 4.77 6.61
N ASN A 72 11.04 4.22 7.67
CA ASN A 72 12.35 3.57 7.60
C ASN A 72 12.25 2.10 7.15
N GLN A 73 11.03 1.58 7.09
CA GLN A 73 10.76 0.20 6.77
C GLN A 73 10.27 0.06 5.33
N THR A 74 10.78 -0.97 4.67
CA THR A 74 10.34 -1.39 3.35
C THR A 74 9.47 -2.63 3.47
N VAL A 75 8.57 -2.79 2.51
CA VAL A 75 7.86 -4.04 2.25
C VAL A 75 8.02 -4.34 0.78
N ILE A 76 8.74 -5.42 0.48
CA ILE A 76 8.78 -6.03 -0.84
C ILE A 76 7.71 -7.11 -0.89
N GLN A 77 6.85 -7.07 -1.89
CA GLN A 77 6.03 -8.20 -2.29
C GLN A 77 6.66 -8.80 -3.55
N THR A 78 6.92 -10.11 -3.55
CA THR A 78 7.37 -10.81 -4.77
C THR A 78 6.67 -12.15 -4.93
N PHE A 79 6.59 -12.63 -6.16
CA PHE A 79 6.15 -13.99 -6.50
C PHE A 79 7.32 -14.93 -6.78
N ASN A 80 8.56 -14.42 -6.73
CA ASN A 80 9.78 -15.17 -6.93
C ASN A 80 10.34 -15.69 -5.59
N GLU A 81 10.30 -17.01 -5.39
CA GLU A 81 10.83 -17.63 -4.18
C GLU A 81 12.35 -17.43 -4.00
N THR A 82 13.11 -17.37 -5.10
CA THR A 82 14.57 -17.20 -5.02
C THR A 82 14.93 -15.82 -4.50
N ALA A 83 14.21 -14.78 -4.95
CA ALA A 83 14.37 -13.41 -4.46
C ALA A 83 14.10 -13.32 -2.95
N TYR A 84 12.99 -13.91 -2.52
CA TYR A 84 12.64 -14.02 -1.10
C TYR A 84 13.71 -14.76 -0.27
N GLN A 85 14.20 -15.91 -0.74
CA GLN A 85 15.19 -16.70 -0.02
C GLN A 85 16.54 -15.99 0.09
N LYS A 86 16.89 -15.16 -0.90
CA LYS A 86 18.11 -14.36 -0.90
C LYS A 86 17.97 -13.03 -0.17
N CYS A 87 16.74 -12.63 0.18
CA CYS A 87 16.44 -11.27 0.66
C CYS A 87 16.92 -10.21 -0.33
N ASP A 88 16.67 -10.43 -1.62
CA ASP A 88 17.20 -9.60 -2.71
C ASP A 88 16.13 -9.42 -3.80
N ALA A 89 15.75 -8.17 -4.05
CA ALA A 89 14.75 -7.80 -5.04
C ALA A 89 15.35 -7.31 -6.38
N ASP A 90 16.66 -7.06 -6.45
CA ASP A 90 17.30 -6.37 -7.57
C ASP A 90 17.27 -7.18 -8.88
N ASP A 91 17.34 -8.51 -8.79
CA ASP A 91 17.33 -9.42 -9.93
C ASP A 91 15.91 -9.83 -10.39
N THR A 92 14.86 -9.15 -9.91
CA THR A 92 13.46 -9.51 -10.22
C THR A 92 12.84 -8.66 -11.32
N SER A 93 11.86 -9.22 -12.04
CA SER A 93 11.10 -8.45 -13.03
C SER A 93 10.15 -7.47 -12.32
N GLU A 94 9.97 -6.27 -12.89
CA GLU A 94 9.02 -5.28 -12.36
C GLU A 94 7.58 -5.80 -12.29
N THR A 95 7.24 -6.84 -13.07
CA THR A 95 5.92 -7.47 -13.04
C THR A 95 5.72 -8.45 -11.88
N ASP A 96 6.81 -9.00 -11.34
CA ASP A 96 6.76 -10.02 -10.30
C ASP A 96 7.04 -9.45 -8.89
N THR A 97 7.48 -8.21 -8.80
CA THR A 97 7.89 -7.57 -7.55
C THR A 97 7.31 -6.17 -7.42
N SER A 98 6.81 -5.85 -6.23
CA SER A 98 6.29 -4.53 -5.87
C SER A 98 6.96 -4.04 -4.59
N VAL A 99 7.30 -2.76 -4.56
CA VAL A 99 7.95 -2.11 -3.41
C VAL A 99 6.98 -1.13 -2.78
N TYR A 100 6.78 -1.25 -1.48
CA TYR A 100 5.95 -0.36 -0.68
C TYR A 100 6.80 0.32 0.40
N SER A 101 6.68 1.64 0.49
CA SER A 101 7.34 2.46 1.51
C SER A 101 6.47 3.66 1.90
N GLY A 102 6.70 4.19 3.10
CA GLY A 102 5.87 5.23 3.71
C GLY A 102 6.08 6.67 3.21
N GLY A 103 6.98 6.89 2.26
CA GLY A 103 7.39 8.22 1.79
C GLY A 103 8.69 8.73 2.41
N ASN A 104 8.98 10.02 2.20
CA ASN A 104 10.34 10.57 2.31
C ASN A 104 10.71 11.08 3.71
N GLU A 105 9.74 11.23 4.62
CA GLU A 105 9.96 11.78 5.96
C GLU A 105 10.47 10.68 6.91
N ILE A 106 11.74 10.71 7.31
CA ILE A 106 12.40 9.66 8.10
C ILE A 106 11.69 9.41 9.44
N GLY A 107 11.48 8.14 9.80
CA GLY A 107 10.96 7.67 11.09
C GLY A 107 9.48 7.94 11.37
N LYS A 108 8.72 8.46 10.42
CA LYS A 108 7.30 8.76 10.60
C LYS A 108 6.47 7.49 10.57
N GLU A 109 5.55 7.33 11.53
CA GLU A 109 4.56 6.25 11.52
C GLU A 109 3.66 6.34 10.28
N VAL A 110 3.45 5.20 9.64
CA VAL A 110 2.61 5.07 8.44
C VAL A 110 1.82 3.78 8.50
N THR A 111 0.64 3.82 7.89
CA THR A 111 -0.17 2.63 7.63
C THR A 111 -0.53 2.60 6.17
N PHE A 112 -0.31 1.47 5.52
CA PHE A 112 -0.76 1.23 4.15
C PHE A 112 -1.28 -0.20 3.99
N ALA A 113 -2.07 -0.40 2.94
CA ALA A 113 -2.70 -1.66 2.62
C ALA A 113 -2.12 -2.23 1.32
N VAL A 114 -1.79 -3.51 1.33
CA VAL A 114 -1.32 -4.26 0.16
C VAL A 114 -2.41 -5.26 -0.25
N PRO A 115 -3.02 -5.12 -1.44
CA PRO A 115 -4.05 -6.05 -1.89
C PRO A 115 -3.45 -7.39 -2.33
N LEU A 116 -4.13 -8.48 -2.01
CA LEU A 116 -3.76 -9.82 -2.48
C LEU A 116 -4.45 -10.12 -3.82
N THR A 117 -3.70 -9.91 -4.91
CA THR A 117 -4.24 -9.95 -6.28
C THR A 117 -3.92 -11.22 -7.05
N ILE A 118 -3.00 -12.06 -6.57
CA ILE A 118 -2.52 -13.26 -7.25
C ILE A 118 -2.64 -14.48 -6.34
N GLU A 119 -3.20 -15.56 -6.86
CA GLU A 119 -3.31 -16.85 -6.17
C GLU A 119 -1.97 -17.56 -6.00
N GLY A 120 -1.90 -18.42 -4.99
CA GLY A 120 -0.71 -19.20 -4.69
C GLY A 120 0.29 -18.45 -3.82
N SER A 121 1.56 -18.82 -3.96
CA SER A 121 2.62 -18.30 -3.10
C SER A 121 2.88 -16.81 -3.34
N ASN A 122 2.75 -16.02 -2.29
CA ASN A 122 3.16 -14.63 -2.24
C ASN A 122 4.21 -14.50 -1.14
N TYR A 123 5.29 -13.78 -1.42
CA TYR A 123 6.42 -13.62 -0.51
C TYR A 123 6.57 -12.15 -0.12
N PHE A 124 6.82 -11.90 1.16
CA PHE A 124 6.96 -10.56 1.71
C PHE A 124 8.22 -10.45 2.56
N PHE A 125 9.01 -9.41 2.35
CA PHE A 125 10.23 -9.19 3.12
C PHE A 125 10.64 -7.72 3.16
N SER A 126 11.49 -7.37 4.13
CA SER A 126 12.16 -6.06 4.17
C SER A 126 13.47 -6.12 3.39
N ASP A 127 13.67 -5.16 2.52
CA ASP A 127 14.93 -4.93 1.80
C ASP A 127 15.81 -3.89 2.50
N THR A 128 15.38 -3.41 3.67
CA THR A 128 16.13 -2.42 4.45
C THR A 128 17.46 -3.02 4.93
N ASP A 129 18.50 -2.20 4.89
CA ASP A 129 19.88 -2.58 5.23
C ASP A 129 20.40 -3.74 4.36
N ASP A 130 20.23 -3.65 3.03
CA ASP A 130 20.66 -4.66 2.06
C ASP A 130 20.14 -6.07 2.42
N GLY A 131 18.85 -6.17 2.76
CA GLY A 131 18.18 -7.43 3.11
C GLY A 131 18.53 -8.00 4.50
N VAL A 132 19.32 -7.32 5.32
CA VAL A 132 19.70 -7.81 6.66
C VAL A 132 18.47 -8.01 7.55
N GLN A 133 17.49 -7.11 7.50
CA GLN A 133 16.28 -7.25 8.32
C GLN A 133 15.45 -8.48 7.90
N CYS A 134 15.37 -8.76 6.60
CA CYS A 134 14.76 -9.99 6.08
C CYS A 134 15.48 -11.24 6.59
N ALA A 135 16.82 -11.27 6.53
CA ALA A 135 17.61 -12.40 7.02
C ALA A 135 17.43 -12.65 8.53
N GLN A 136 17.05 -11.61 9.29
CA GLN A 136 16.75 -11.66 10.72
C GLN A 136 15.25 -11.84 11.02
N GLY A 137 14.47 -12.31 10.05
CA GLY A 137 13.09 -12.75 10.26
C GLY A 137 12.03 -11.69 9.96
N MET A 138 12.40 -10.52 9.41
CA MET A 138 11.45 -9.55 8.87
C MET A 138 11.00 -9.96 7.46
N ALA A 139 10.46 -11.17 7.40
CA ALA A 139 10.07 -11.86 6.19
C ALA A 139 8.99 -12.91 6.51
N PHE A 140 8.06 -13.11 5.59
CA PHE A 140 7.07 -14.18 5.67
C PHE A 140 6.57 -14.56 4.28
N LYS A 141 5.98 -15.74 4.19
CA LYS A 141 5.28 -16.22 3.00
C LYS A 141 3.84 -16.54 3.32
N ILE A 142 2.97 -16.33 2.36
CA ILE A 142 1.56 -16.72 2.45
C ILE A 142 1.17 -17.53 1.21
N ASN A 143 0.09 -18.29 1.33
CA ASN A 143 -0.56 -18.95 0.20
C ASN A 143 -1.97 -18.39 0.04
N VAL A 144 -2.18 -17.64 -1.04
CA VAL A 144 -3.46 -17.00 -1.36
C VAL A 144 -4.38 -18.00 -2.06
N LYS A 145 -5.58 -18.19 -1.52
CA LYS A 145 -6.63 -19.05 -2.10
C LYS A 145 -7.59 -18.22 -2.97
N HIS A 146 -8.41 -18.90 -3.77
CA HIS A 146 -9.39 -18.23 -4.61
C HIS A 146 -10.44 -17.42 -3.80
N GLY A 147 -10.99 -18.01 -2.73
CA GLY A 147 -12.07 -17.37 -1.95
C GLY A 147 -13.26 -16.95 -2.83
N ARG A 148 -13.63 -15.66 -2.77
CA ARG A 148 -14.65 -15.05 -3.65
C ARG A 148 -14.10 -14.54 -4.99
N GLY A 149 -12.80 -14.60 -5.21
CA GLY A 149 -12.11 -13.92 -6.31
C GLY A 149 -11.96 -12.41 -6.06
N LEU A 150 -11.35 -11.71 -7.01
CA LEU A 150 -11.07 -10.27 -6.87
C LEU A 150 -12.35 -9.41 -6.86
N PRO A 151 -12.45 -8.42 -5.96
CA PRO A 151 -13.51 -7.44 -6.04
C PRO A 151 -13.38 -6.64 -7.35
N PRO A 152 -14.48 -6.13 -7.92
CA PRO A 152 -14.44 -5.35 -9.16
C PRO A 152 -13.46 -4.17 -9.13
N SER A 153 -13.27 -3.54 -7.97
CA SER A 153 -12.33 -2.44 -7.78
C SER A 153 -10.85 -2.81 -7.97
N LEU A 154 -10.49 -4.09 -7.81
CA LEU A 154 -9.13 -4.59 -8.03
C LEU A 154 -8.97 -5.28 -9.40
N ASN A 155 -10.04 -5.40 -10.17
CA ASN A 155 -10.05 -6.04 -11.48
C ASN A 155 -10.21 -5.04 -12.64
N GLN A 156 -10.06 -3.74 -12.36
CA GLN A 156 -10.15 -2.69 -13.37
C GLN A 156 -8.75 -2.22 -13.81
N PRO A 157 -8.55 -1.94 -15.11
CA PRO A 157 -7.37 -1.20 -15.58
C PRO A 157 -7.27 0.14 -14.85
N PRO A 158 -6.05 0.70 -14.66
CA PRO A 158 -5.89 2.01 -14.05
C PRO A 158 -6.76 3.05 -14.78
N PRO A 159 -7.44 3.95 -14.06
CA PRO A 159 -8.25 4.99 -14.68
C PRO A 159 -7.38 5.84 -15.61
N PRO A 160 -7.94 6.35 -16.73
CA PRO A 160 -7.19 7.20 -17.64
C PRO A 160 -6.64 8.44 -16.92
N PRO A 161 -5.50 9.01 -17.36
CA PRO A 161 -4.93 10.20 -16.76
C PRO A 161 -5.98 11.31 -16.64
N TYR A 162 -6.05 11.94 -15.47
CA TYR A 162 -6.93 13.09 -15.27
C TYR A 162 -6.52 14.21 -16.23
N VAL A 163 -7.46 14.65 -17.06
CA VAL A 163 -7.33 15.85 -17.89
C VAL A 163 -8.16 16.93 -17.21
N GLU A 164 -7.50 18.02 -16.80
CA GLU A 164 -8.17 19.16 -16.20
C GLU A 164 -9.20 19.75 -17.20
N PRO A 165 -10.44 20.02 -16.77
CA PRO A 165 -11.44 20.66 -17.62
C PRO A 165 -10.91 22.00 -18.15
N PRO A 166 -11.19 22.36 -19.42
CA PRO A 166 -10.82 23.68 -19.93
C PRO A 166 -11.44 24.78 -19.04
N PRO A 167 -10.72 25.88 -18.78
CA PRO A 167 -11.22 26.95 -17.94
C PRO A 167 -12.52 27.52 -18.53
N SER A 168 -13.56 27.59 -17.71
CA SER A 168 -14.80 28.29 -18.03
C SER A 168 -14.50 29.79 -18.05
N ASN A 169 -14.47 30.39 -19.24
CA ASN A 169 -14.39 31.85 -19.40
C ASN A 169 -15.65 32.49 -18.84
N SER A 170 -15.62 32.90 -17.57
CA SER A 170 -16.68 33.65 -16.90
C SER A 170 -16.38 35.14 -16.87
N ASP A 171 -15.99 35.73 -18.01
CA ASP A 171 -15.91 37.18 -18.18
C ASP A 171 -17.21 37.70 -18.81
N GLN A 172 -18.28 37.74 -18.02
CA GLN A 172 -19.41 38.64 -18.30
C GLN A 172 -20.21 38.91 -17.02
N SER A 173 -19.76 39.91 -16.24
CA SER A 173 -20.63 40.59 -15.28
C SER A 173 -21.42 41.71 -15.99
N PRO A 174 -22.73 41.87 -15.72
CA PRO A 174 -23.54 42.94 -16.31
C PRO A 174 -23.24 44.31 -15.66
N PRO A 175 -23.52 45.43 -16.37
CA PRO A 175 -23.12 46.77 -15.92
C PRO A 175 -24.07 47.29 -14.84
N SER A 176 -23.50 47.87 -13.77
CA SER A 176 -24.25 48.72 -12.83
C SER A 176 -23.82 50.17 -13.01
N THR A 177 -24.78 50.99 -13.42
CA THR A 177 -24.70 52.45 -13.56
C THR A 177 -25.17 53.13 -12.27
N ALA A 178 -24.68 54.36 -12.04
CA ALA A 178 -25.10 55.39 -11.05
C ALA A 178 -24.39 55.37 -9.67
N THR A 179 -24.02 56.48 -9.01
CA THR A 179 -23.90 57.92 -9.32
C THR A 179 -23.16 58.56 -8.12
N THR A 180 -22.15 59.39 -8.43
CA THR A 180 -21.63 60.63 -7.81
C THR A 180 -21.97 61.00 -6.34
N ASN A 181 -20.95 61.25 -5.47
CA ASN A 181 -20.42 62.59 -5.09
C ASN A 181 -19.67 62.66 -3.74
N GLN A 182 -18.71 63.59 -3.68
CA GLN A 182 -17.96 64.21 -2.55
C GLN A 182 -16.63 63.53 -2.13
N GLN A 183 -15.42 64.00 -2.50
CA GLN A 183 -14.70 65.27 -2.17
C GLN A 183 -14.29 65.29 -0.67
N GLU A 184 -13.04 65.41 -0.19
CA GLU A 184 -11.77 65.93 -0.71
C GLU A 184 -10.64 65.66 0.33
N ARG A 185 -9.38 65.51 -0.11
CA ARG A 185 -8.16 66.24 0.38
C ARG A 185 -6.84 65.44 0.27
N PHE A 186 -6.06 65.82 -0.75
CA PHE A 186 -4.62 66.14 -0.79
C PHE A 186 -3.64 65.52 0.24
N TYR A 187 -2.61 64.80 -0.27
CA TYR A 187 -1.20 65.26 -0.23
C TYR A 187 -0.34 64.54 -1.30
N ASN A 188 0.61 65.30 -1.86
CA ASN A 188 1.50 65.00 -2.99
C ASN A 188 2.62 63.98 -2.69
N GLY A 189 3.09 63.29 -3.73
CA GLY A 189 4.53 63.21 -4.01
C GLY A 189 5.14 61.85 -4.36
N GLY A 190 5.73 61.76 -5.55
CA GLY A 190 7.06 61.12 -5.73
C GLY A 190 7.13 59.76 -6.41
N GLU A 191 7.56 59.77 -7.67
CA GLU A 191 8.12 58.62 -8.40
C GLU A 191 9.32 57.99 -7.67
N ARG A 192 9.51 56.66 -7.79
CA ARG A 192 10.76 56.07 -8.31
C ARG A 192 10.74 54.54 -8.37
N SER A 193 11.28 54.06 -9.48
CA SER A 193 11.64 52.69 -9.85
C SER A 193 12.44 51.91 -8.79
N GLY A 194 12.30 50.59 -8.83
CA GLY A 194 13.22 49.65 -8.19
C GLY A 194 12.95 48.21 -8.60
N ALA A 195 13.58 47.78 -9.70
CA ALA A 195 13.75 46.36 -10.01
C ALA A 195 14.51 45.67 -8.87
N ASN A 196 14.21 44.39 -8.59
CA ASN A 196 15.23 43.41 -8.19
C ASN A 196 14.75 41.97 -8.33
N MET A 197 15.44 41.29 -9.25
CA MET A 197 15.61 39.86 -9.46
C MET A 197 16.26 39.20 -8.24
N ARG A 198 15.94 37.94 -7.94
CA ARG A 198 16.84 37.03 -7.18
C ARG A 198 16.46 35.57 -7.34
N MET A 199 17.08 34.95 -8.34
CA MET A 199 17.35 33.52 -8.47
C MET A 199 18.45 33.16 -7.45
N TRP A 200 18.30 32.06 -6.71
CA TRP A 200 19.39 31.48 -5.90
C TRP A 200 19.52 29.98 -6.23
N VAL A 201 20.74 29.61 -6.60
CA VAL A 201 21.24 28.26 -6.90
C VAL A 201 22.27 27.90 -5.83
N GLY A 202 22.36 26.62 -5.48
CA GLY A 202 23.48 26.02 -4.71
C GLY A 202 23.05 25.55 -3.31
N VAL A 203 23.58 24.46 -2.74
CA VAL A 203 24.96 23.99 -2.80
C VAL A 203 25.05 22.50 -2.41
N MET A 204 25.84 21.73 -3.17
CA MET A 204 26.39 20.42 -2.81
C MET A 204 27.40 20.55 -1.67
N PHE A 205 27.25 19.79 -0.59
CA PHE A 205 28.31 19.62 0.41
C PHE A 205 28.87 18.19 0.37
N LEU A 206 30.04 18.09 -0.25
CA LEU A 206 31.03 17.04 -0.03
C LEU A 206 32.05 17.60 0.96
N PHE A 207 32.30 16.94 2.08
CA PHE A 207 33.60 16.95 2.76
C PHE A 207 33.81 15.62 3.46
N GLY A 208 34.96 15.01 3.19
CA GLY A 208 35.42 13.79 3.84
C GLY A 208 36.53 14.02 4.85
N LEU A 209 37.04 12.87 5.32
CA LEU A 209 38.38 12.58 5.84
C LEU A 209 38.71 12.85 7.33
N LEU A 210 39.01 11.75 8.05
CA LEU A 210 40.37 11.33 8.49
C LEU A 210 40.56 11.05 10.01
N VAL A 211 40.89 9.77 10.29
CA VAL A 211 41.87 9.21 11.26
C VAL A 211 41.96 9.80 12.67
N VAL A 212 41.62 8.96 13.66
CA VAL A 212 42.54 8.50 14.75
C VAL A 212 42.29 7.02 14.96
#